data_AF-A0A919Z1I9-F1
#
_entry.id   AF-A0A919Z1I9-F1
#
_cell.length_a   1.000
_cell.length_b   1.000
_cell.length_c   1.000
_cell.angle_alpha   90.00
_cell.angle_beta   90.00
_cell.angle_gamma   90.00
#
_symmetry.space_group_name_H-M   'P 1'
#
loop_
_entity.id
_entity.type
_entity.pdbx_description
1 polymer ?
#
loop_
_entity_poly.entity_id
_entity_poly.type
_entity_poly.pdbx_seq_one_letter_code
_entity_poly.pdbx_strand_id
1 'polypeptide(L)'
;MINENCLNIDEISLTVGSFAIQAILYEASCFPSPGLVSPVSTGSHKDMDYFMFLDSTAVLSKYLAEFVRQGLSDRSYRKIFEAIREIGKKAEAEMFLKTNGINTHKGALFLMGLACAAVGKAIYDGCAFEEIQNIIRSMTKGIVQRELMVLENRPDLTHGEEIYLKYKYPGVRGEAAAGIPAVFNYSLDFFRQNSDMTINDRLVQTLIAIMSHCEDSTIVYRHNPETLDKVKARSRSIIDAGGMKSHEGRALIDRLCEDFIKENISPGGSADLLGVTVFLDLAEQYMSRNIRII
;
A
#
# COMPACT_ATOMS: atom_id res chain seq x y z
N MET A 1 3.01 -6.43 -41.96
CA MET A 1 2.52 -7.17 -40.78
C MET A 1 3.35 -6.72 -39.61
N ILE A 2 2.85 -5.72 -38.87
CA ILE A 2 3.40 -5.42 -37.54
C ILE A 2 2.91 -6.57 -36.67
N ASN A 3 3.82 -7.27 -36.01
CA ASN A 3 3.48 -8.41 -35.18
C ASN A 3 2.67 -7.88 -33.98
N GLU A 4 1.35 -8.08 -33.99
CA GLU A 4 0.42 -7.50 -32.99
C GLU A 4 0.60 -8.05 -31.56
N ASN A 5 1.57 -8.94 -31.32
CA ASN A 5 1.73 -9.66 -30.06
C ASN A 5 3.09 -9.48 -29.35
N CYS A 6 3.88 -8.45 -29.67
CA CYS A 6 5.02 -8.05 -28.84
C CYS A 6 4.72 -6.71 -28.17
N LEU A 7 4.13 -6.74 -26.97
CA LEU A 7 4.02 -5.55 -26.12
C LEU A 7 5.41 -4.96 -25.88
N ASN A 8 5.61 -3.68 -26.16
CA ASN A 8 6.89 -3.01 -25.87
C ASN A 8 7.06 -2.84 -24.35
N ILE A 9 8.31 -2.90 -23.85
CA ILE A 9 8.66 -2.70 -22.43
C ILE A 9 8.01 -1.43 -21.88
N ASP A 10 7.98 -0.36 -22.70
CA ASP A 10 7.37 0.91 -22.32
C ASP A 10 5.84 0.79 -22.14
N GLU A 11 5.15 0.01 -22.97
CA GLU A 11 3.69 -0.18 -22.88
C GLU A 11 3.28 -1.00 -21.66
N ILE A 12 4.04 -2.06 -21.35
CA ILE A 12 3.82 -2.86 -20.13
C ILE A 12 4.00 -1.97 -18.89
N SER A 13 5.05 -1.16 -18.88
CA SER A 13 5.34 -0.27 -17.75
C SER A 13 4.23 0.76 -17.52
N LEU A 14 3.68 1.34 -18.59
CA LEU A 14 2.57 2.28 -18.54
C LEU A 14 1.27 1.60 -18.10
N THR A 15 0.99 0.40 -18.62
CA THR A 15 -0.23 -0.36 -18.29
C THR A 15 -0.24 -0.76 -16.83
N VAL A 16 0.81 -1.44 -16.35
CA VAL A 16 0.91 -1.85 -14.95
C VAL A 16 1.00 -0.63 -14.03
N GLY A 17 1.74 0.42 -14.44
CA GLY A 17 1.77 1.68 -13.71
C GLY A 17 0.38 2.32 -13.56
N SER A 18 -0.50 2.19 -14.56
CA SER A 18 -1.87 2.69 -14.48
C SER A 18 -2.73 1.95 -13.44
N PHE A 19 -2.48 0.65 -13.20
CA PHE A 19 -3.14 -0.09 -12.12
C PHE A 19 -2.73 0.42 -10.74
N ALA A 20 -1.46 0.80 -10.56
CA ALA A 20 -0.99 1.39 -9.32
C ALA A 20 -1.64 2.76 -9.06
N ILE A 21 -1.80 3.59 -10.10
CA ILE A 21 -2.55 4.85 -10.03
C ILE A 21 -4.00 4.58 -9.62
N GLN A 22 -4.67 3.65 -10.31
CA GLN A 22 -6.06 3.28 -10.03
C GLN A 22 -6.21 2.81 -8.57
N ALA A 23 -5.27 2.01 -8.08
CA ALA A 23 -5.31 1.49 -6.72
C ALA A 23 -5.14 2.56 -5.65
N ILE A 24 -4.23 3.53 -5.84
CA ILE A 24 -4.07 4.68 -4.94
C ILE A 24 -5.35 5.54 -4.94
N LEU A 25 -5.94 5.78 -6.11
CA LEU A 25 -7.19 6.54 -6.20
C LEU A 25 -8.36 5.80 -5.54
N TYR A 26 -8.44 4.48 -5.67
CA TYR A 26 -9.47 3.66 -5.02
C TYR A 26 -9.34 3.69 -3.50
N GLU A 27 -8.12 3.59 -2.99
CA GLU A 27 -7.82 3.75 -1.56
C GLU A 27 -8.31 5.10 -1.04
N ALA A 28 -7.89 6.21 -1.67
CA ALA A 28 -8.29 7.55 -1.26
C ALA A 28 -9.79 7.84 -1.45
N SER A 29 -10.46 7.11 -2.36
CA SER A 29 -11.92 7.24 -2.60
C SER A 29 -12.76 6.38 -1.67
N CYS A 30 -12.15 5.48 -0.89
CA CYS A 30 -12.84 4.54 -0.02
C CYS A 30 -13.68 5.29 1.02
N PHE A 31 -14.97 4.97 1.13
CA PHE A 31 -15.83 5.54 2.16
C PHE A 31 -16.96 4.58 2.59
N PRO A 32 -17.24 4.37 3.88
CA PRO A 32 -16.57 4.98 5.03
C PRO A 32 -15.13 4.51 5.25
N SER A 33 -14.25 5.41 5.70
CA SER A 33 -12.82 5.15 5.91
C SER A 33 -12.39 5.65 7.29
N PRO A 34 -12.50 4.82 8.36
CA PRO A 34 -12.32 5.30 9.73
C PRO A 34 -11.00 6.03 9.96
N GLY A 35 -11.08 7.31 10.36
CA GLY A 35 -9.91 8.15 10.67
C GLY A 35 -9.05 8.60 9.47
N LEU A 36 -9.36 8.13 8.25
CA LEU A 36 -8.61 8.42 7.03
C LEU A 36 -9.27 9.55 6.23
N VAL A 37 -8.49 10.14 5.32
CA VAL A 37 -8.99 11.09 4.32
C VAL A 37 -9.85 10.34 3.29
N SER A 38 -10.95 10.96 2.88
CA SER A 38 -11.88 10.47 1.86
C SER A 38 -12.53 11.65 1.13
N PRO A 39 -13.32 11.44 0.06
CA PRO A 39 -13.96 12.53 -0.68
C PRO A 39 -14.88 13.42 0.16
N VAL A 40 -15.33 12.95 1.33
CA VAL A 40 -16.30 13.64 2.18
C VAL A 40 -15.76 13.99 3.58
N SER A 41 -14.50 13.65 3.89
CA SER A 41 -13.92 13.86 5.22
C SER A 41 -12.39 13.95 5.16
N THR A 42 -11.80 14.84 5.96
CA THR A 42 -10.33 14.87 6.19
C THR A 42 -9.89 13.86 7.27
N GLY A 43 -10.83 13.08 7.81
CA GLY A 43 -10.55 12.09 8.85
C GLY A 43 -9.92 12.72 10.09
N SER A 44 -8.88 12.08 10.61
CA SER A 44 -8.10 12.56 11.76
C SER A 44 -6.99 13.56 11.37
N HIS A 45 -7.09 14.15 10.18
CA HIS A 45 -6.10 15.09 9.65
C HIS A 45 -6.65 16.51 9.58
N LYS A 46 -5.75 17.47 9.81
CA LYS A 46 -6.03 18.93 9.72
C LYS A 46 -5.19 19.62 8.64
N ASP A 47 -4.22 18.89 8.12
CA ASP A 47 -3.16 19.34 7.23
C ASP A 47 -3.34 18.80 5.80
N MET A 48 -4.22 17.83 5.58
CA MET A 48 -4.45 17.21 4.26
C MET A 48 -5.94 16.97 4.02
N ASP A 49 -6.30 16.96 2.74
CA ASP A 49 -7.64 16.66 2.24
C ASP A 49 -7.58 15.76 0.99
N TYR A 50 -8.74 15.35 0.50
CA TYR A 50 -8.85 14.46 -0.65
C TYR A 50 -8.24 15.04 -1.94
N PHE A 51 -8.34 16.35 -2.16
CA PHE A 51 -7.77 16.96 -3.36
C PHE A 51 -6.24 16.92 -3.34
N MET A 52 -5.63 17.02 -2.16
CA MET A 52 -4.19 16.84 -1.99
C MET A 52 -3.72 15.42 -2.36
N PHE A 53 -4.54 14.40 -2.08
CA PHE A 53 -4.29 13.02 -2.53
C PHE A 53 -4.36 12.90 -4.06
N LEU A 54 -5.35 13.53 -4.70
CA LEU A 54 -5.43 13.58 -6.17
C LEU A 54 -4.21 14.28 -6.79
N ASP A 55 -3.85 15.43 -6.23
CA ASP A 55 -2.73 16.25 -6.69
C ASP A 55 -1.39 15.52 -6.57
N SER A 56 -1.16 14.84 -5.45
CA SER A 56 0.04 14.04 -5.25
C SER A 56 0.06 12.80 -6.13
N THR A 57 -1.07 12.10 -6.29
CA THR A 57 -1.18 10.95 -7.21
C THR A 57 -0.85 11.34 -8.65
N ALA A 58 -1.31 12.51 -9.11
CA ALA A 58 -1.01 13.01 -10.44
C ALA A 58 0.50 13.17 -10.67
N VAL A 59 1.24 13.70 -9.69
CA VAL A 59 2.70 13.84 -9.73
C VAL A 59 3.40 12.47 -9.67
N LEU A 60 2.87 11.56 -8.85
CA LEU A 60 3.45 10.23 -8.65
C LEU A 60 3.26 9.30 -9.87
N SER A 61 2.27 9.56 -10.73
CA SER A 61 1.91 8.72 -11.89
C SER A 61 3.10 8.25 -12.75
N LYS A 62 4.00 9.18 -13.12
CA LYS A 62 5.19 8.87 -13.94
C LYS A 62 6.17 7.94 -13.22
N TYR A 63 6.27 8.05 -11.90
CA TYR A 63 7.18 7.24 -11.09
C TYR A 63 6.65 5.81 -10.91
N LEU A 64 5.34 5.64 -10.87
CA LEU A 64 4.72 4.31 -10.76
C LEU A 64 5.03 3.45 -11.98
N ALA A 65 4.94 4.01 -13.20
CA ALA A 65 5.38 3.34 -14.42
C ALA A 65 6.90 3.09 -14.42
N GLU A 66 7.68 4.06 -13.95
CA GLU A 66 9.14 3.95 -13.87
C GLU A 66 9.60 2.83 -12.93
N PHE A 67 8.91 2.59 -11.81
CA PHE A 67 9.18 1.44 -10.93
C PHE A 67 8.98 0.11 -11.66
N VAL A 68 7.89 -0.04 -12.42
CA VAL A 68 7.66 -1.23 -13.24
C VAL A 68 8.78 -1.40 -14.26
N ARG A 69 9.17 -0.31 -14.92
CA ARG A 69 10.25 -0.32 -15.92
C ARG A 69 11.59 -0.78 -15.35
N GLN A 70 11.92 -0.43 -14.10
CA GLN A 70 13.12 -0.98 -13.44
C GLN A 70 13.02 -2.49 -13.22
N GLY A 71 11.83 -2.99 -12.92
CA GLY A 71 11.54 -4.43 -12.81
C GLY A 71 11.69 -5.18 -14.14
N LEU A 72 11.29 -4.56 -15.25
CA LEU A 72 11.37 -5.12 -16.60
C LEU A 72 12.81 -5.18 -17.15
N SER A 73 13.70 -5.86 -16.44
CA SER A 73 15.12 -5.99 -16.80
C SER A 73 15.76 -7.29 -16.29
N ASP A 74 16.91 -7.62 -16.88
CA ASP A 74 17.81 -8.71 -16.47
C ASP A 74 18.61 -8.40 -15.19
N ARG A 75 18.41 -7.23 -14.59
CA ARG A 75 19.15 -6.79 -13.41
C ARG A 75 18.85 -7.69 -12.21
N SER A 76 19.84 -7.81 -11.33
CA SER A 76 19.63 -8.50 -10.06
C SER A 76 18.63 -7.75 -9.17
N TYR A 77 17.93 -8.48 -8.31
CA TYR A 77 16.95 -7.92 -7.36
C TYR A 77 17.51 -6.76 -6.54
N ARG A 78 18.79 -6.85 -6.13
CA ARG A 78 19.48 -5.77 -5.41
C ARG A 78 19.63 -4.51 -6.25
N LYS A 79 20.05 -4.62 -7.52
CA LYS A 79 20.20 -3.45 -8.41
C LYS A 79 18.86 -2.81 -8.73
N ILE A 80 17.80 -3.62 -8.90
CA ILE A 80 16.43 -3.11 -9.07
C ILE A 80 16.02 -2.35 -7.81
N PHE A 81 16.19 -2.94 -6.63
CA PHE A 81 15.87 -2.30 -5.35
C PHE A 81 16.61 -0.97 -5.15
N GLU A 82 17.92 -0.94 -5.41
CA GLU A 82 18.73 0.29 -5.33
C GLU A 82 18.21 1.36 -6.29
N ALA A 83 17.86 1.00 -7.53
CA ALA A 83 17.32 1.94 -8.52
C ALA A 83 15.97 2.53 -8.09
N ILE A 84 15.02 1.69 -7.66
CA ILE A 84 13.70 2.16 -7.23
C ILE A 84 13.77 2.99 -5.94
N ARG A 85 14.78 2.78 -5.09
CA ARG A 85 15.01 3.65 -3.92
C ARG A 85 15.41 5.07 -4.34
N GLU A 86 16.28 5.22 -5.34
CA GLU A 86 16.64 6.54 -5.85
C GLU A 86 15.48 7.22 -6.59
N ILE A 87 14.69 6.45 -7.34
CA ILE A 87 13.46 6.95 -7.97
C ILE A 87 12.45 7.38 -6.90
N GLY A 88 12.27 6.57 -5.85
CA GLY A 88 11.37 6.84 -4.73
C GLY A 88 11.72 8.13 -3.98
N LYS A 89 13.00 8.42 -3.75
CA LYS A 89 13.44 9.69 -3.15
C LYS A 89 13.04 10.91 -4.01
N LYS A 90 13.17 10.80 -5.34
CA LYS A 90 12.74 11.87 -6.26
C LYS A 90 11.23 12.05 -6.24
N ALA A 91 10.50 10.93 -6.29
CA ALA A 91 9.05 10.92 -6.21
C ALA A 91 8.53 11.53 -4.90
N GLU A 92 9.16 11.20 -3.77
CA GLU A 92 8.85 11.77 -2.45
C GLU A 92 9.12 13.28 -2.42
N ALA A 93 10.25 13.74 -2.98
CA ALA A 93 10.56 15.17 -3.04
C ALA A 93 9.56 15.96 -3.91
N GLU A 94 9.17 15.44 -5.07
CA GLU A 94 8.16 16.08 -5.92
C GLU A 94 6.76 16.05 -5.28
N MET A 95 6.39 14.95 -4.61
CA MET A 95 5.17 14.87 -3.81
C MET A 95 5.16 15.97 -2.75
N PHE A 96 6.20 16.09 -1.93
CA PHE A 96 6.29 17.14 -0.91
C PHE A 96 6.24 18.54 -1.49
N LEU A 97 6.90 18.79 -2.62
CA LEU A 97 6.81 20.09 -3.29
C LEU A 97 5.37 20.42 -3.71
N LYS A 98 4.65 19.42 -4.24
CA LYS A 98 3.26 19.57 -4.68
C LYS A 98 2.29 19.75 -3.51
N THR A 99 2.58 19.16 -2.36
CA THR A 99 1.74 19.17 -1.15
C THR A 99 2.21 20.15 -0.07
N ASN A 100 3.08 21.11 -0.40
CA ASN A 100 3.63 22.09 0.54
C ASN A 100 4.27 21.47 1.80
N GLY A 101 4.97 20.35 1.63
CA GLY A 101 5.67 19.64 2.71
C GLY A 101 4.81 18.63 3.48
N ILE A 102 3.57 18.38 3.05
CA ILE A 102 2.66 17.45 3.72
C ILE A 102 2.82 16.04 3.15
N ASN A 103 2.95 15.06 4.04
CA ASN A 103 3.10 13.66 3.66
C ASN A 103 1.73 13.01 3.38
N THR A 104 1.39 12.79 2.11
CA THR A 104 0.15 12.08 1.72
C THR A 104 0.36 10.59 1.50
N HIS A 105 1.53 10.16 0.99
CA HIS A 105 1.72 8.80 0.48
C HIS A 105 3.09 8.16 0.76
N LYS A 106 3.90 8.61 1.72
CA LYS A 106 5.27 8.07 1.88
C LYS A 106 5.32 6.55 2.10
N GLY A 107 4.41 6.00 2.92
CA GLY A 107 4.29 4.56 3.14
C GLY A 107 3.77 3.82 1.90
N ALA A 108 2.64 4.27 1.35
CA ALA A 108 2.08 3.78 0.09
C ALA A 108 3.10 3.76 -1.05
N LEU A 109 3.85 4.85 -1.26
CA LEU A 109 4.85 4.98 -2.34
C LEU A 109 5.95 3.93 -2.22
N PHE A 110 6.41 3.64 -1.00
CA PHE A 110 7.43 2.62 -0.77
C PHE A 110 6.92 1.22 -1.08
N LEU A 111 5.74 0.85 -0.56
CA LEU A 111 5.15 -0.47 -0.82
C LEU A 111 4.72 -0.64 -2.28
N MET A 112 4.06 0.37 -2.85
CA MET A 112 3.61 0.38 -4.24
C MET A 112 4.79 0.33 -5.21
N GLY A 113 5.86 1.08 -4.95
CA GLY A 113 7.07 1.03 -5.79
C GLY A 113 7.74 -0.34 -5.78
N LEU A 114 7.79 -1.01 -4.62
CA LEU A 114 8.25 -2.39 -4.52
C LEU A 114 7.35 -3.35 -5.29
N ALA A 115 6.03 -3.25 -5.11
CA ALA A 115 5.07 -4.11 -5.78
C ALA A 115 5.13 -3.92 -7.31
N CYS A 116 5.19 -2.68 -7.81
CA CYS A 116 5.37 -2.35 -9.21
C CYS A 116 6.64 -2.97 -9.80
N ALA A 117 7.77 -2.81 -9.12
CA ALA A 117 9.04 -3.36 -9.59
C ALA A 117 9.04 -4.90 -9.56
N ALA A 118 8.43 -5.50 -8.56
CA ALA A 118 8.33 -6.95 -8.45
C ALA A 118 7.39 -7.56 -9.50
N VAL A 119 6.25 -6.92 -9.80
CA VAL A 119 5.37 -7.29 -10.92
C VAL A 119 6.13 -7.19 -12.24
N GLY A 120 6.82 -6.06 -12.48
CA GLY A 120 7.64 -5.89 -13.69
C GLY A 120 8.71 -6.98 -13.83
N LYS A 121 9.36 -7.36 -12.73
CA LYS A 121 10.36 -8.43 -12.72
C LYS A 121 9.76 -9.81 -12.97
N ALA A 122 8.61 -10.12 -12.37
CA ALA A 122 7.90 -11.37 -12.61
C ALA A 122 7.48 -11.50 -14.09
N ILE A 123 6.97 -10.42 -14.70
CA ILE A 123 6.62 -10.39 -16.13
C ILE A 123 7.86 -10.62 -17.00
N TYR A 124 8.98 -9.93 -16.70
CA TYR A 124 10.21 -10.07 -17.48
C TYR A 124 10.79 -11.49 -17.42
N ASP A 125 10.79 -12.11 -16.25
CA ASP A 125 11.31 -13.47 -16.05
C ASP A 125 10.30 -14.57 -16.47
N GLY A 126 9.07 -14.20 -16.87
CA GLY A 126 8.01 -15.15 -17.20
C GLY A 126 7.52 -15.97 -16.01
N CYS A 127 7.62 -15.41 -14.80
CA CYS A 127 7.20 -16.07 -13.56
C CYS A 127 5.69 -15.95 -13.33
N ALA A 128 5.15 -16.90 -12.57
CA ALA A 128 3.77 -16.85 -12.07
C ALA A 128 3.60 -15.72 -11.04
N PHE A 129 2.35 -15.30 -10.81
CA PHE A 129 2.01 -14.20 -9.91
C PHE A 129 2.49 -14.45 -8.47
N GLU A 130 2.45 -15.71 -8.04
CA GLU A 130 2.84 -16.15 -6.70
C GLU A 130 4.32 -15.84 -6.38
N GLU A 131 5.18 -15.75 -7.41
CA GLU A 131 6.61 -15.43 -7.23
C GLU A 131 6.85 -13.96 -6.87
N ILE A 132 5.89 -13.06 -7.08
CA ILE A 132 6.04 -11.64 -6.73
C ILE A 132 6.39 -11.48 -5.26
N GLN A 133 5.81 -12.30 -4.37
CA GLN A 133 6.11 -12.26 -2.94
C GLN A 133 7.60 -12.57 -2.67
N ASN A 134 8.16 -13.58 -3.34
CA ASN A 134 9.56 -13.98 -3.21
C ASN A 134 10.50 -12.93 -3.82
N ILE A 135 10.10 -12.31 -4.93
CA ILE A 135 10.84 -11.22 -5.56
C ILE A 135 10.94 -10.04 -4.60
N ILE A 136 9.84 -9.64 -3.96
CA ILE A 136 9.84 -8.56 -2.95
C ILE A 136 10.81 -8.91 -1.81
N ARG A 137 10.71 -10.11 -1.22
CA ARG A 137 11.65 -10.56 -0.16
C ARG A 137 13.11 -10.50 -0.61
N SER A 138 13.37 -10.85 -1.87
CA SER A 138 14.72 -10.86 -2.43
C SER A 138 15.26 -9.45 -2.67
N MET A 139 14.42 -8.53 -3.15
CA MET A 139 14.76 -7.11 -3.32
C MET A 139 15.09 -6.45 -1.97
N THR A 140 14.32 -6.78 -0.92
CA THR A 140 14.42 -6.13 0.39
C THR A 140 15.28 -6.91 1.40
N LYS A 141 15.90 -8.01 0.99
CA LYS A 141 16.69 -8.89 1.87
C LYS A 141 17.69 -8.10 2.71
N GLY A 142 17.55 -8.16 4.03
CA GLY A 142 18.44 -7.52 5.00
C GLY A 142 18.20 -6.02 5.23
N ILE A 143 17.11 -5.44 4.70
CA ILE A 143 16.80 -4.01 4.86
C ILE A 143 16.67 -3.59 6.33
N VAL A 144 16.01 -4.41 7.16
CA VAL A 144 15.84 -4.13 8.60
C VAL A 144 17.19 -4.11 9.32
N GLN A 145 18.06 -5.08 9.03
CA GLN A 145 19.39 -5.14 9.62
C GLN A 145 20.25 -3.95 9.21
N ARG A 146 20.20 -3.57 7.92
CA ARG A 146 21.02 -2.48 7.36
C ARG A 146 20.51 -1.08 7.73
N GLU A 147 19.20 -0.88 7.84
CA GLU A 147 18.61 0.45 8.02
C GLU A 147 18.07 0.69 9.44
N LEU A 148 17.66 -0.35 10.18
CA LEU A 148 17.01 -0.19 11.48
C LEU A 148 17.88 -0.65 12.66
N MET A 149 18.56 -1.81 12.56
CA MET A 149 19.35 -2.34 13.68
C MET A 149 20.61 -1.51 13.99
N VAL A 150 21.09 -0.74 13.02
CA VAL A 150 22.24 0.16 13.16
C VAL A 150 21.83 1.60 13.47
N LEU A 151 20.54 1.86 13.72
CA LEU A 151 20.08 3.21 14.03
C LEU A 151 20.61 3.67 15.36
N GLU A 152 21.20 4.86 15.33
CA GLU A 152 21.52 5.65 16.50
C GLU A 152 20.48 6.77 16.65
N ASN A 153 20.29 7.23 17.88
CA ASN A 153 19.37 8.32 18.15
C ASN A 153 19.92 9.63 17.54
N ARG A 154 19.17 10.27 16.66
CA ARG A 154 19.56 11.50 15.95
C ARG A 154 18.34 12.42 15.75
N PRO A 155 18.53 13.74 15.54
CA PRO A 155 17.41 14.69 15.50
C PRO A 155 16.51 14.57 14.25
N ASP A 156 16.97 13.93 13.18
CA ASP A 156 16.30 13.83 11.87
C ASP A 156 15.74 12.43 11.59
N LEU A 157 15.29 11.71 12.62
CA LEU A 157 14.68 10.39 12.46
C LEU A 157 13.35 10.50 11.70
N THR A 158 13.10 9.53 10.82
CA THR A 158 11.75 9.36 10.26
C THR A 158 10.81 8.75 11.30
N HIS A 159 9.50 8.95 11.15
CA HIS A 159 8.49 8.36 12.05
C HIS A 159 8.70 6.85 12.27
N GLY A 160 9.01 6.10 11.21
CA GLY A 160 9.27 4.66 11.32
C GLY A 160 10.54 4.31 12.09
N GLU A 161 11.57 5.16 12.03
CA GLU A 161 12.82 4.97 12.77
C GLU A 161 12.64 5.28 14.26
N GLU A 162 11.90 6.34 14.59
CA GLU A 162 11.52 6.65 15.98
C GLU A 162 10.77 5.50 16.65
N ILE A 163 9.77 4.96 15.95
CA ILE A 163 9.00 3.81 16.45
C ILE A 163 9.89 2.59 16.62
N TYR A 164 10.80 2.32 15.68
CA TYR A 164 11.71 1.20 15.80
C TYR A 164 12.63 1.35 17.02
N LEU A 165 13.16 2.56 17.28
CA LEU A 165 13.96 2.81 18.47
C LEU A 165 13.16 2.60 19.76
N LYS A 166 11.92 3.10 19.81
CA LYS A 166 11.06 3.08 20.99
C LYS A 166 10.44 1.71 21.30
N TYR A 167 9.92 1.03 20.29
CA TYR A 167 9.12 -0.19 20.46
C TYR A 167 9.66 -1.41 19.69
N LYS A 168 10.72 -1.27 18.89
CA LYS A 168 11.26 -2.34 18.01
C LYS A 168 10.31 -2.84 16.94
N TYR A 169 9.31 -2.02 16.57
CA TYR A 169 8.43 -2.31 15.44
C TYR A 169 9.15 -1.94 14.14
N PRO A 170 9.37 -2.89 13.21
CA PRO A 170 10.07 -2.62 11.97
C PRO A 170 9.20 -1.88 10.93
N GLY A 171 7.89 -1.79 11.17
CA GLY A 171 6.92 -1.11 10.32
C GLY A 171 6.97 -1.59 8.86
N VAL A 172 6.74 -0.67 7.94
CA VAL A 172 6.70 -0.94 6.49
C VAL A 172 7.95 -1.63 5.94
N ARG A 173 9.13 -1.38 6.53
CA ARG A 173 10.38 -2.05 6.15
C ARG A 173 10.40 -3.52 6.55
N GLY A 174 9.82 -3.85 7.71
CA GLY A 174 9.64 -5.23 8.16
C GLY A 174 8.67 -5.97 7.25
N GLU A 175 7.56 -5.32 6.92
CA GLU A 175 6.55 -5.89 6.01
C GLU A 175 7.12 -6.16 4.63
N ALA A 176 7.87 -5.20 4.08
CA ALA A 176 8.57 -5.40 2.82
C ALA A 176 9.63 -6.52 2.90
N ALA A 177 10.37 -6.63 4.02
CA ALA A 177 11.36 -7.70 4.22
C ALA A 177 10.72 -9.09 4.28
N ALA A 178 9.51 -9.19 4.82
CA ALA A 178 8.71 -10.41 4.89
C ALA A 178 7.94 -10.72 3.60
N GLY A 179 7.96 -9.82 2.61
CA GLY A 179 7.23 -9.99 1.34
C GLY A 179 5.77 -9.57 1.42
N ILE A 180 5.42 -8.60 2.28
CA ILE A 180 4.07 -8.04 2.46
C ILE A 180 3.04 -9.14 2.78
N PRO A 181 3.26 -9.94 3.85
CA PRO A 181 2.39 -11.07 4.18
C PRO A 181 0.95 -10.66 4.47
N ALA A 182 0.72 -9.45 5.00
CA ALA A 182 -0.62 -8.92 5.21
C ALA A 182 -1.47 -8.88 3.93
N VAL A 183 -0.82 -8.72 2.77
CA VAL A 183 -1.50 -8.73 1.47
C VAL A 183 -1.59 -10.14 0.90
N PHE A 184 -0.44 -10.76 0.65
CA PHE A 184 -0.39 -12.05 -0.05
C PHE A 184 -1.00 -13.21 0.73
N ASN A 185 -0.96 -13.18 2.06
CA ASN A 185 -1.45 -14.28 2.89
C ASN A 185 -2.85 -13.98 3.46
N TYR A 186 -3.43 -12.82 3.17
CA TYR A 186 -4.70 -12.42 3.77
C TYR A 186 -5.56 -11.48 2.90
N SER A 187 -5.21 -10.18 2.81
CA SER A 187 -6.16 -9.20 2.27
C SER A 187 -6.47 -9.39 0.79
N LEU A 188 -5.55 -9.98 0.01
CA LEU A 188 -5.75 -10.25 -1.41
C LEU A 188 -6.84 -11.30 -1.64
N ASP A 189 -6.74 -12.45 -0.96
CA ASP A 189 -7.77 -13.48 -1.04
C ASP A 189 -9.09 -13.01 -0.43
N PHE A 190 -9.02 -12.25 0.67
CA PHE A 190 -10.21 -11.66 1.28
C PHE A 190 -10.91 -10.67 0.33
N PHE A 191 -10.17 -9.81 -0.39
CA PHE A 191 -10.73 -8.89 -1.37
C PHE A 191 -11.41 -9.65 -2.51
N ARG A 192 -10.78 -10.71 -3.04
CA ARG A 192 -11.33 -11.55 -4.11
C ARG A 192 -12.61 -12.28 -3.69
N GLN A 193 -12.66 -12.82 -2.47
CA GLN A 193 -13.84 -13.52 -1.94
C GLN A 193 -15.07 -12.62 -1.76
N ASN A 194 -14.89 -11.30 -1.77
CA ASN A 194 -15.97 -10.32 -1.66
C ASN A 194 -16.26 -9.61 -3.00
N SER A 195 -15.99 -10.26 -4.13
CA SER A 195 -16.24 -9.71 -5.48
C SER A 195 -17.73 -9.53 -5.83
N ASP A 196 -18.64 -10.09 -5.03
CA ASP A 196 -20.09 -9.92 -5.14
C ASP A 196 -20.57 -8.52 -4.71
N MET A 197 -19.74 -7.79 -3.98
CA MET A 197 -20.02 -6.43 -3.52
C MET A 197 -19.82 -5.36 -4.59
N THR A 198 -20.37 -4.17 -4.33
CA THR A 198 -19.91 -2.96 -5.03
C THR A 198 -18.42 -2.71 -4.77
N ILE A 199 -17.72 -2.04 -5.69
CA ILE A 199 -16.29 -1.73 -5.52
C ILE A 199 -16.04 -1.02 -4.20
N ASN A 200 -16.86 -0.02 -3.86
CA ASN A 200 -16.71 0.72 -2.61
C ASN A 200 -16.92 -0.16 -1.38
N ASP A 201 -18.01 -0.92 -1.31
CA ASP A 201 -18.26 -1.80 -0.15
C ASP A 201 -17.14 -2.83 0.01
N ARG A 202 -16.59 -3.34 -1.10
CA ARG A 202 -15.45 -4.27 -1.09
C ARG A 202 -14.17 -3.63 -0.55
N LEU A 203 -13.90 -2.37 -0.92
CA LEU A 203 -12.77 -1.59 -0.41
C LEU A 203 -12.90 -1.38 1.10
N VAL A 204 -14.06 -0.91 1.58
CA VAL A 204 -14.33 -0.70 3.00
C VAL A 204 -14.22 -2.02 3.78
N GLN A 205 -14.86 -3.08 3.28
CA GLN A 205 -14.81 -4.41 3.88
C GLN A 205 -13.37 -4.91 4.05
N THR A 206 -12.55 -4.73 3.02
CA THR A 206 -11.15 -5.15 3.01
C THR A 206 -10.28 -4.27 3.91
N LEU A 207 -10.53 -2.97 3.95
CA LEU A 207 -9.85 -2.03 4.83
C LEU A 207 -10.04 -2.42 6.30
N ILE A 208 -11.28 -2.67 6.73
CA ILE A 208 -11.58 -3.10 8.10
C ILE A 208 -10.93 -4.46 8.39
N ALA A 209 -10.92 -5.38 7.42
CA ALA A 209 -10.24 -6.66 7.56
C ALA A 209 -8.72 -6.49 7.74
N ILE A 210 -8.07 -5.59 7.01
CA ILE A 210 -6.65 -5.27 7.19
C ILE A 210 -6.41 -4.70 8.59
N MET A 211 -7.23 -3.73 9.03
CA MET A 211 -7.10 -3.12 10.36
C MET A 211 -7.21 -4.12 11.52
N SER A 212 -7.88 -5.26 11.33
CA SER A 212 -8.00 -6.29 12.37
C SER A 212 -6.74 -7.16 12.55
N HIS A 213 -5.79 -7.10 11.61
CA HIS A 213 -4.59 -7.96 11.59
C HIS A 213 -3.27 -7.17 11.52
N CYS A 214 -3.27 -6.02 10.83
CA CYS A 214 -2.07 -5.26 10.52
C CYS A 214 -1.40 -4.65 11.77
N GLU A 215 -0.07 -4.70 11.81
CA GLU A 215 0.76 -3.93 12.75
C GLU A 215 0.96 -2.50 12.22
N ASP A 216 -0.09 -1.68 12.31
CA ASP A 216 -0.11 -0.33 11.74
C ASP A 216 0.78 0.65 12.54
N SER A 217 2.00 0.87 12.03
CA SER A 217 2.94 1.79 12.64
C SER A 217 2.44 3.24 12.70
N THR A 218 1.52 3.67 11.83
CA THR A 218 0.98 5.03 11.89
C THR A 218 0.17 5.26 13.17
N ILE A 219 -0.56 4.24 13.62
CA ILE A 219 -1.28 4.27 14.89
C ILE A 219 -0.31 4.29 16.06
N VAL A 220 0.72 3.43 16.04
CA VAL A 220 1.73 3.35 17.11
C VAL A 220 2.53 4.65 17.23
N TYR A 221 2.81 5.33 16.11
CA TYR A 221 3.49 6.62 16.07
C TYR A 221 2.66 7.72 16.75
N ARG A 222 1.40 7.87 16.33
CA ARG A 222 0.52 8.95 16.81
C ARG A 222 0.01 8.70 18.22
N HIS A 223 0.01 7.44 18.64
CA HIS A 223 -0.52 6.98 19.92
C HIS A 223 0.48 6.03 20.61
N ASN A 224 0.15 4.74 20.66
CA ASN A 224 0.90 3.71 21.34
C ASN A 224 0.41 2.30 20.90
N PRO A 225 1.11 1.22 21.29
CA PRO A 225 0.69 -0.15 20.96
C PRO A 225 -0.69 -0.55 21.51
N GLU A 226 -1.10 -0.04 22.66
CA GLU A 226 -2.42 -0.36 23.26
C GLU A 226 -3.58 0.15 22.41
N THR A 227 -3.43 1.34 21.79
CA THR A 227 -4.40 1.87 20.83
C THR A 227 -4.47 1.00 19.58
N LEU A 228 -3.34 0.49 19.09
CA LEU A 228 -3.32 -0.45 17.96
C LEU A 228 -4.09 -1.74 18.31
N ASP A 229 -3.88 -2.31 19.49
CA ASP A 229 -4.61 -3.50 19.93
C ASP A 229 -6.12 -3.26 20.02
N LYS A 230 -6.55 -2.09 20.51
CA LYS A 230 -7.97 -1.68 20.52
C LYS A 230 -8.53 -1.58 19.11
N VAL A 231 -7.80 -0.96 18.18
CA VAL A 231 -8.21 -0.87 16.77
C VAL A 231 -8.37 -2.26 16.18
N LYS A 232 -7.41 -3.16 16.39
CA LYS A 232 -7.48 -4.55 15.91
C LYS A 232 -8.69 -5.29 16.46
N ALA A 233 -8.96 -5.16 17.76
CA ALA A 233 -10.11 -5.81 18.41
C ALA A 233 -11.45 -5.28 17.88
N ARG A 234 -11.59 -3.94 17.76
CA ARG A 234 -12.80 -3.31 17.23
C ARG A 234 -13.06 -3.72 15.79
N SER A 235 -12.04 -3.64 14.94
CA SER A 235 -12.16 -4.04 13.53
C SER A 235 -12.50 -5.54 13.38
N ARG A 236 -11.96 -6.41 14.24
CA ARG A 236 -12.30 -7.85 14.24
C ARG A 236 -13.77 -8.06 14.58
N SER A 237 -14.27 -7.38 15.61
CA SER A 237 -15.69 -7.46 16.00
C SER A 237 -16.65 -7.00 14.89
N ILE A 238 -16.24 -6.03 14.08
CA ILE A 238 -17.01 -5.57 12.91
C ILE A 238 -17.05 -6.64 11.82
N ILE A 239 -15.92 -7.27 11.51
CA ILE A 239 -15.87 -8.37 10.53
C ILE A 239 -16.72 -9.54 11.01
N ASP A 240 -16.65 -9.88 12.31
CA ASP A 240 -17.45 -10.96 12.91
C ASP A 240 -18.95 -10.65 12.86
N ALA A 241 -19.34 -9.37 12.97
CA ALA A 241 -20.72 -8.90 12.76
C ALA A 241 -21.14 -8.86 11.27
N GLY A 242 -20.28 -9.25 10.34
CA GLY A 242 -20.55 -9.30 8.89
C GLY A 242 -20.08 -8.06 8.11
N GLY A 243 -19.51 -7.05 8.77
CA GLY A 243 -18.99 -5.84 8.14
C GLY A 243 -19.98 -5.17 7.17
N MET A 244 -19.55 -4.88 5.96
CA MET A 244 -20.38 -4.29 4.91
C MET A 244 -21.50 -5.21 4.38
N LYS A 245 -21.48 -6.52 4.72
CA LYS A 245 -22.56 -7.46 4.34
C LYS A 245 -23.79 -7.36 5.25
N SER A 246 -23.66 -6.76 6.43
CA SER A 246 -24.75 -6.68 7.41
C SER A 246 -25.12 -5.25 7.74
N HIS A 247 -26.37 -5.04 8.16
CA HIS A 247 -26.82 -3.73 8.63
C HIS A 247 -26.10 -3.31 9.92
N GLU A 248 -25.89 -4.27 10.84
CA GLU A 248 -25.16 -4.04 12.09
C GLU A 248 -23.70 -3.66 11.85
N GLY A 249 -23.00 -4.38 10.97
CA GLY A 249 -21.60 -4.12 10.63
C GLY A 249 -21.41 -2.75 10.00
N ARG A 250 -22.29 -2.33 9.08
CA ARG A 250 -22.30 -0.96 8.53
C ARG A 250 -22.46 0.09 9.63
N ALA A 251 -23.43 -0.08 10.54
CA ALA A 251 -23.64 0.85 11.65
C ALA A 251 -22.46 0.88 12.65
N LEU A 252 -21.72 -0.21 12.80
CA LEU A 252 -20.48 -0.23 13.59
C LEU A 252 -19.33 0.50 12.89
N ILE A 253 -19.22 0.38 11.56
CA ILE A 253 -18.23 1.11 10.76
C ILE A 253 -18.46 2.62 10.82
N ASP A 254 -19.71 3.07 10.70
CA ASP A 254 -20.06 4.49 10.80
C ASP A 254 -19.67 5.05 12.17
N ARG A 255 -19.98 4.32 13.25
CA ARG A 255 -19.53 4.68 14.61
C ARG A 255 -18.01 4.68 14.75
N LEU A 256 -17.33 3.70 14.14
CA LEU A 256 -15.87 3.63 14.14
C LEU A 256 -15.25 4.87 13.47
N CYS A 257 -15.85 5.36 12.38
CA CYS A 257 -15.42 6.58 11.72
C CYS A 257 -15.49 7.79 12.65
N GLU A 258 -16.60 7.98 13.36
CA GLU A 258 -16.73 9.07 14.32
C GLU A 258 -15.71 8.96 15.46
N ASP A 259 -15.55 7.77 16.02
CA ASP A 259 -14.67 7.54 17.15
C ASP A 259 -13.22 7.78 16.77
N PHE A 260 -12.77 7.32 15.60
CA PHE A 260 -11.39 7.53 15.17
C PHE A 260 -11.08 9.00 14.94
N ILE A 261 -12.03 9.79 14.42
CA ILE A 261 -11.86 11.23 14.29
C ILE A 261 -11.79 11.90 15.67
N LYS A 262 -12.69 11.55 16.60
CA LYS A 262 -12.70 12.09 17.97
C LYS A 262 -11.42 11.75 18.74
N GLU A 263 -10.93 10.52 18.57
CA GLU A 263 -9.72 10.00 19.23
C GLU A 263 -8.43 10.31 18.45
N ASN A 264 -8.52 11.00 17.30
CA ASN A 264 -7.40 11.35 16.43
C ASN A 264 -6.58 10.12 15.96
N ILE A 265 -7.24 8.98 15.75
CA ILE A 265 -6.66 7.73 15.24
C ILE A 265 -6.67 7.77 13.72
N SER A 266 -5.54 7.47 13.10
CA SER A 266 -5.41 7.37 11.63
C SER A 266 -4.69 6.06 11.27
N PRO A 267 -5.40 5.07 10.69
CA PRO A 267 -4.86 3.77 10.29
C PRO A 267 -4.19 3.83 8.91
N GLY A 268 -3.21 4.71 8.75
CA GLY A 268 -2.56 4.97 7.46
C GLY A 268 -1.79 3.77 6.89
N GLY A 269 -1.17 2.94 7.73
CA GLY A 269 -0.49 1.73 7.25
C GLY A 269 -1.48 0.70 6.69
N SER A 270 -2.68 0.62 7.28
CA SER A 270 -3.76 -0.23 6.79
C SER A 270 -4.30 0.26 5.44
N ALA A 271 -4.37 1.58 5.25
CA ALA A 271 -4.74 2.19 3.98
C ALA A 271 -3.70 1.90 2.87
N ASP A 272 -2.41 2.07 3.18
CA ASP A 272 -1.32 1.74 2.25
C ASP A 272 -1.43 0.29 1.73
N LEU A 273 -1.73 -0.66 2.63
CA LEU A 273 -1.92 -2.08 2.28
C LEU A 273 -3.19 -2.33 1.46
N LEU A 274 -4.27 -1.57 1.65
CA LEU A 274 -5.46 -1.63 0.80
C LEU A 274 -5.10 -1.27 -0.65
N GLY A 275 -4.35 -0.18 -0.84
CA GLY A 275 -3.86 0.22 -2.16
C GLY A 275 -3.03 -0.89 -2.81
N VAL A 276 -2.07 -1.48 -2.09
CA VAL A 276 -1.26 -2.59 -2.60
C VAL A 276 -2.11 -3.81 -2.94
N THR A 277 -3.14 -4.11 -2.13
CA THR A 277 -4.08 -5.21 -2.38
C THR A 277 -4.80 -5.04 -3.71
N VAL A 278 -5.37 -3.87 -3.95
CA VAL A 278 -6.10 -3.54 -5.18
C VAL A 278 -5.17 -3.59 -6.39
N PHE A 279 -3.95 -3.04 -6.26
CA PHE A 279 -2.94 -3.08 -7.32
C PHE A 279 -2.60 -4.53 -7.72
N LEU A 280 -2.33 -5.39 -6.74
CA LEU A 280 -1.94 -6.76 -6.98
C LEU A 280 -3.08 -7.60 -7.59
N ASP A 281 -4.34 -7.35 -7.20
CA ASP A 281 -5.50 -7.98 -7.84
C ASP A 281 -5.61 -7.61 -9.34
N LEU A 282 -5.42 -6.32 -9.68
CA LEU A 282 -5.42 -5.86 -11.07
C LEU A 282 -4.22 -6.44 -11.86
N ALA A 283 -3.04 -6.47 -11.26
CA ALA A 283 -1.82 -7.00 -11.87
C ALA A 283 -1.94 -8.50 -12.17
N GLU A 284 -2.50 -9.29 -11.26
CA GLU A 284 -2.72 -10.72 -11.48
C GLU A 284 -3.68 -10.97 -12.64
N GLN A 285 -4.79 -10.22 -12.73
CA GLN A 285 -5.74 -10.34 -13.84
C GLN A 285 -5.06 -10.05 -15.18
N TYR A 286 -4.18 -9.06 -15.23
CA TYR A 286 -3.39 -8.75 -16.42
C TYR A 286 -2.39 -9.86 -16.75
N MET A 287 -1.61 -10.34 -15.77
CA MET A 287 -0.65 -11.43 -15.96
C MET A 287 -1.34 -12.71 -16.43
N SER A 288 -2.48 -13.07 -15.85
CA SER A 288 -3.24 -14.27 -16.19
C SER A 288 -3.79 -14.27 -17.63
N ARG A 289 -4.12 -13.09 -18.17
CA ARG A 289 -4.59 -12.93 -19.55
C ARG A 289 -3.46 -13.03 -20.57
N ASN A 290 -2.27 -12.56 -20.22
CA ASN A 290 -1.13 -12.46 -21.13
C ASN A 290 -0.14 -13.63 -21.05
N ILE A 291 -0.05 -14.34 -19.91
CA ILE A 291 0.81 -15.54 -19.75
C ILE A 291 0.25 -16.75 -20.51
N ARG A 292 -1.05 -16.79 -20.82
CA ARG A 292 -1.67 -17.86 -21.63
C ARG A 292 -1.28 -17.84 -23.13
N ILE A 293 -0.38 -16.95 -23.54
CA ILE A 293 -0.02 -16.70 -24.94
C ILE A 293 1.48 -17.01 -25.22
N ILE A 294 2.25 -17.45 -24.20
CA ILE A 294 3.65 -17.87 -24.35
C ILE A 294 3.75 -19.40 -24.35
#